data_AF-A0AAT9FS87-F1
#
_entry.id   AF-A0AAT9FS87-F1
#
_cell.length_a   1.000
_cell.length_b   1.000
_cell.length_c   1.000
_cell.angle_alpha   90.00
_cell.angle_beta   90.00
_cell.angle_gamma   90.00
#
_symmetry.space_group_name_H-M   'P 1'
#
loop_
_entity.id
_entity.type
_entity.pdbx_description
1 polymer ?
#
loop_
_entity_poly.entity_id
_entity_poly.type
_entity_poly.pdbx_seq_one_letter_code
_entity_poly.pdbx_strand_id
1 'polypeptide(L)'
;MDFTEIDREDFRNLLGEIGNAFMPFGRFGPEKFPPRGLPIMDLPPEYLHWFKERGFPKGRLGELMASVCEIKDVGMDSIFDPMRQARGGRVSVRKRKNKRGDSVDFGE
;
A
#
# COMPACT_ATOMS: atom_id res chain seq x y z
N MET A 1 0.46 -33.80 12.53
CA MET A 1 0.69 -32.48 11.90
C MET A 1 -0.60 -32.10 11.19
N ASP A 2 -1.40 -31.25 11.83
CA ASP A 2 -2.56 -30.65 11.16
C ASP A 2 -2.02 -29.54 10.25
N PHE A 3 -1.97 -29.80 8.94
CA PHE A 3 -1.42 -28.86 7.97
C PHE A 3 -2.28 -27.59 7.84
N THR A 4 -3.48 -27.55 8.44
CA THR A 4 -4.42 -26.42 8.32
C THR A 4 -4.29 -25.41 9.45
N GLU A 5 -3.87 -25.82 10.65
CA GLU A 5 -3.62 -24.90 11.77
C GLU A 5 -2.37 -24.05 11.56
N ILE A 6 -1.26 -24.67 11.13
CA ILE A 6 0.01 -23.98 10.87
C ILE A 6 -0.17 -22.88 9.80
N ASP A 7 -0.88 -23.21 8.71
CA ASP A 7 -1.14 -22.29 7.59
C ASP A 7 -1.94 -21.04 8.03
N ARG A 8 -2.92 -21.22 8.93
CA ARG A 8 -3.75 -20.11 9.42
C ARG A 8 -2.94 -19.14 10.30
N GLU A 9 -2.05 -19.66 11.14
CA GLU A 9 -1.20 -18.83 12.00
C GLU A 9 -0.16 -18.05 11.17
N ASP A 10 0.50 -18.71 10.22
CA ASP A 10 1.43 -18.06 9.30
C ASP A 10 0.75 -16.96 8.49
N PHE A 11 -0.45 -17.22 7.97
CA PHE A 11 -1.22 -16.21 7.25
C PHE A 11 -1.62 -15.02 8.14
N ARG A 12 -2.02 -15.29 9.39
CA ARG A 12 -2.31 -14.22 10.37
C ARG A 12 -1.08 -13.38 10.67
N ASN A 13 0.08 -14.01 10.84
CA ASN A 13 1.35 -13.32 11.08
C ASN A 13 1.75 -12.46 9.88
N LEU A 14 1.61 -13.00 8.66
CA LEU A 14 1.85 -12.29 7.41
C LEU A 14 0.97 -11.03 7.31
N LEU A 15 -0.33 -11.14 7.58
CA LEU A 15 -1.24 -9.98 7.59
C LEU A 15 -0.83 -8.96 8.65
N GLY A 16 -0.42 -9.41 9.84
CA GLY A 16 0.10 -8.55 10.91
C GLY A 16 1.35 -7.78 10.48
N GLU A 17 2.27 -8.42 9.78
CA GLU A 17 3.47 -7.76 9.25
C GLU A 17 3.13 -6.77 8.13
N ILE A 18 2.30 -7.16 7.16
CA ILE A 18 1.80 -6.27 6.10
C ILE A 18 1.12 -5.04 6.71
N GLY A 19 0.31 -5.23 7.74
CA GLY A 19 -0.39 -4.16 8.45
C GLY A 19 0.56 -3.16 9.11
N ASN A 20 1.72 -3.59 9.56
CA ASN A 20 2.71 -2.71 10.20
C ASN A 20 3.76 -2.16 9.24
N ALA A 21 3.87 -2.70 8.03
CA ALA A 21 4.86 -2.31 7.06
C ALA A 21 4.45 -1.05 6.27
N PHE A 22 5.45 -0.20 6.02
CA PHE A 22 5.32 1.04 5.25
C PHE A 22 6.36 1.07 4.15
N MET A 23 6.05 1.79 3.08
CA MET A 23 6.97 2.01 1.98
C MET A 23 8.10 2.98 2.42
N PRO A 24 9.38 2.55 2.46
CA PRO A 24 10.46 3.39 2.99
C PRO A 24 11.08 4.34 1.93
N PHE A 25 10.74 4.18 0.65
CA PHE A 25 11.33 4.96 -0.45
C PHE A 25 10.39 5.08 -1.65
N GLY A 26 10.84 5.78 -2.69
CA GLY A 26 10.14 5.89 -3.95
C GLY A 26 8.92 6.81 -3.89
N ARG A 27 7.97 6.61 -4.82
CA ARG A 27 6.82 7.52 -4.99
C ARG A 27 5.93 7.59 -3.75
N PHE A 28 5.90 6.51 -2.97
CA PHE A 28 5.07 6.37 -1.77
C PHE A 28 5.88 6.37 -0.48
N GLY A 29 7.14 6.81 -0.54
CA GLY A 29 8.02 6.95 0.61
C GLY A 29 7.64 8.09 1.56
N PRO A 30 8.41 8.27 2.65
CA PRO A 30 8.16 9.27 3.67
C PRO A 30 8.19 10.71 3.16
N GLU A 31 8.90 10.98 2.05
CA GLU A 31 8.93 12.30 1.41
C GLU A 31 7.55 12.78 0.96
N LYS A 32 6.67 11.85 0.52
CA LYS A 32 5.30 12.19 0.08
C LYS A 32 4.24 11.84 1.11
N PHE A 33 4.52 10.88 1.99
CA PHE A 33 3.61 10.41 3.03
C PHE A 33 4.32 10.40 4.39
N PRO A 34 4.58 11.58 4.98
CA PRO A 34 5.28 11.64 6.26
C PRO A 34 4.42 11.09 7.40
N PRO A 35 5.04 10.57 8.48
CA PRO A 35 6.48 10.46 8.68
C PRO A 35 7.13 9.16 8.15
N ARG A 36 6.34 8.11 7.87
CA ARG A 36 6.84 6.73 7.63
C ARG A 36 6.71 6.21 6.21
N GLY A 37 5.98 6.92 5.35
CA GLY A 37 5.57 6.45 4.02
C GLY A 37 4.15 5.91 4.01
N LEU A 38 3.70 5.48 2.83
CA LEU A 38 2.39 4.86 2.65
C LEU A 38 2.41 3.41 3.18
N PRO A 39 1.37 2.94 3.88
CA PRO A 39 1.22 1.52 4.21
C PRO A 39 1.28 0.64 2.95
N ILE A 40 1.97 -0.49 3.02
CA ILE A 40 2.15 -1.37 1.84
C ILE A 40 0.80 -1.89 1.34
N MET A 41 -0.12 -2.22 2.27
CA MET A 41 -1.50 -2.63 1.96
C MET A 41 -2.32 -1.58 1.18
N ASP A 42 -1.91 -0.32 1.21
CA ASP A 42 -2.60 0.79 0.52
C ASP A 42 -1.88 1.21 -0.77
N LEU A 43 -0.77 0.55 -1.14
CA LEU A 43 -0.10 0.81 -2.41
C LEU A 43 -1.06 0.56 -3.59
N PRO A 44 -1.02 1.44 -4.61
CA PRO A 44 -1.77 1.23 -5.84
C PRO A 44 -1.35 -0.08 -6.54
N PRO A 45 -2.30 -0.85 -7.10
CA PRO A 45 -1.99 -2.08 -7.84
C PRO A 45 -0.97 -1.86 -8.96
N GLU A 46 -1.09 -0.76 -9.71
CA GLU A 46 -0.16 -0.41 -10.79
C GLU A 46 1.30 -0.27 -10.31
N TYR A 47 1.49 0.23 -9.08
CA TYR A 47 2.83 0.38 -8.52
C TYR A 47 3.45 -0.97 -8.11
N LEU A 48 2.62 -1.87 -7.59
CA LEU A 48 3.03 -3.22 -7.25
C LEU A 48 3.31 -4.04 -8.51
N HIS A 49 2.51 -3.88 -9.56
CA HIS A 49 2.72 -4.53 -10.85
C HIS A 49 4.04 -4.10 -11.49
N TRP A 50 4.40 -2.81 -11.42
CA TRP A 50 5.70 -2.32 -11.87
C TRP A 50 6.88 -3.01 -11.16
N PHE A 51 6.74 -3.29 -9.86
CA PHE A 51 7.71 -4.10 -9.12
C PHE A 51 7.66 -5.58 -9.48
N LYS A 52 6.47 -6.13 -9.78
CA LYS A 52 6.32 -7.52 -10.25
C LYS A 52 7.09 -7.76 -11.55
N GLU A 53 7.11 -6.78 -12.46
CA GLU A 53 7.85 -6.85 -13.73
C GLU A 53 9.37 -6.66 -13.57
N ARG A 54 9.81 -5.77 -12.67
CA ARG A 54 11.23 -5.43 -12.50
C ARG A 54 11.95 -6.20 -11.40
N GLY A 55 11.20 -6.84 -10.52
CA GLY A 55 11.67 -7.45 -9.29
C GLY A 55 11.39 -6.60 -8.06
N PHE A 56 10.89 -7.24 -7.00
CA PHE A 56 10.69 -6.64 -5.68
C PHE A 56 12.04 -6.38 -4.98
N PRO A 57 12.11 -5.40 -4.04
CA PRO A 57 13.30 -5.17 -3.24
C PRO A 57 13.71 -6.44 -2.47
N LYS A 58 15.01 -6.63 -2.23
CA LYS A 58 15.47 -7.81 -1.48
C LYS A 58 15.05 -7.76 -0.01
N GLY A 59 14.88 -8.94 0.59
CA GLY A 59 14.55 -9.11 2.00
C GLY A 59 13.05 -8.99 2.30
N ARG A 60 12.72 -8.90 3.59
CA ARG A 60 11.34 -9.03 4.09
C ARG A 60 10.35 -8.06 3.44
N LEU A 61 10.80 -6.83 3.20
CA LEU A 61 9.96 -5.82 2.55
C LEU A 61 9.44 -6.27 1.18
N GLY A 62 10.30 -6.86 0.35
CA GLY A 62 9.89 -7.32 -0.98
C GLY A 62 8.95 -8.52 -0.92
N GLU A 63 9.17 -9.43 0.02
CA GLU A 63 8.27 -10.58 0.25
C GLU A 63 6.87 -10.10 0.65
N LEU A 64 6.78 -9.10 1.54
CA LEU A 64 5.51 -8.49 1.93
C LEU A 64 4.86 -7.76 0.74
N MET A 65 5.63 -7.02 -0.06
CA MET A 65 5.11 -6.34 -1.26
C MET A 65 4.59 -7.33 -2.31
N ALA A 66 5.30 -8.43 -2.53
CA ALA A 66 4.88 -9.50 -3.44
C ALA A 66 3.56 -10.12 -2.98
N SER A 67 3.48 -10.49 -1.70
CA SER A 67 2.26 -11.04 -1.09
C SER A 67 1.07 -10.09 -1.24
N VAL A 68 1.27 -8.79 -0.99
CA VAL A 68 0.21 -7.77 -1.17
C VAL A 68 -0.18 -7.64 -2.64
N CYS A 69 0.77 -7.74 -3.58
CA CYS A 69 0.48 -7.72 -5.01
C CYS A 69 -0.43 -8.89 -5.40
N GLU A 70 -0.13 -10.10 -4.95
CA GLU A 70 -0.91 -11.30 -5.25
C GLU A 70 -2.32 -11.24 -4.65
N ILE A 71 -2.44 -10.82 -3.39
CA ILE A 71 -3.75 -10.63 -2.73
C ILE A 71 -4.61 -9.63 -3.52
N LYS A 72 -4.02 -8.55 -4.02
CA LYS A 72 -4.72 -7.54 -4.82
C LYS A 72 -5.05 -8.01 -6.24
N ASP A 73 -4.17 -8.77 -6.88
CA ASP A 73 -4.42 -9.38 -8.20
C ASP A 73 -5.63 -10.33 -8.15
N VAL A 74 -5.82 -11.05 -7.03
CA VAL A 74 -6.99 -11.92 -6.81
C VAL A 74 -8.26 -11.13 -6.44
N GLY A 75 -8.14 -9.85 -6.09
CA GLY A 75 -9.27 -9.00 -5.69
C GLY A 75 -9.63 -9.08 -4.21
N MET A 76 -8.80 -9.69 -3.36
CA MET A 76 -9.02 -9.81 -1.91
C MET A 76 -8.51 -8.59 -1.12
N ASP A 77 -8.56 -7.39 -1.69
CA ASP A 77 -8.08 -6.16 -1.04
C ASP A 77 -8.84 -5.82 0.26
N SER A 78 -10.09 -6.28 0.39
CA SER A 78 -10.92 -6.07 1.58
C SER A 78 -10.40 -6.78 2.83
N ILE A 79 -9.50 -7.76 2.68
CA ILE A 79 -8.87 -8.41 3.84
C ILE A 79 -8.08 -7.44 4.72
N PHE A 80 -7.64 -6.32 4.13
CA PHE A 80 -6.92 -5.26 4.82
C PHE A 80 -7.84 -4.24 5.52
N ASP A 81 -9.15 -4.30 5.31
CA ASP A 81 -10.09 -3.31 5.84
C ASP A 81 -10.12 -3.22 7.37
N PRO A 82 -10.07 -4.32 8.14
CA PRO A 82 -9.95 -4.24 9.59
C PRO A 82 -8.71 -3.45 10.04
N MET A 83 -7.58 -3.62 9.34
CA MET A 83 -6.34 -2.90 9.63
C MET A 83 -6.40 -1.43 9.19
N ARG A 84 -7.09 -1.13 8.08
CA ARG A 84 -7.34 0.26 7.64
C ARG A 84 -8.21 0.99 8.66
N GLN A 85 -9.29 0.37 9.13
CA GLN A 85 -10.20 0.94 10.12
C GLN A 85 -9.48 1.24 11.44
N ALA A 86 -8.65 0.30 11.92
CA ALA A 86 -7.83 0.51 13.11
C ALA A 86 -6.85 1.69 12.99
N ARG A 87 -6.51 2.11 11.76
CA ARG A 87 -5.55 3.18 11.45
C ARG A 87 -6.19 4.49 10.98
N GLY A 88 -7.52 4.63 11.09
CA GLY A 88 -8.24 5.84 10.69
C GLY A 88 -8.67 5.89 9.22
N GLY A 89 -8.65 4.75 8.52
CA GLY A 89 -9.14 4.59 7.15
C GLY A 89 -8.05 4.38 6.10
N ARG A 90 -8.48 4.19 4.85
CA ARG A 90 -7.57 4.01 3.69
C ARG A 90 -6.86 5.32 3.36
N VAL A 91 -5.54 5.29 3.24
CA VAL A 91 -4.78 6.49 2.89
C VAL A 91 -5.07 6.87 1.43
N SER A 92 -5.58 8.09 1.20
CA SER A 92 -5.88 8.56 -0.15
C SER A 92 -4.60 8.91 -0.92
N VAL A 93 -4.35 8.15 -1.98
CA VAL A 93 -3.18 8.33 -2.86
C VAL A 93 -3.42 9.38 -3.97
N ARG A 94 -4.68 9.81 -4.16
CA ARG A 94 -5.01 10.79 -5.21
C ARG A 94 -4.47 12.17 -4.85
N LYS A 95 -3.57 12.69 -5.69
CA LYS A 95 -3.11 14.08 -5.66
C LYS A 95 -4.35 14.99 -5.65
N ARG A 96 -4.53 15.81 -4.61
CA ARG A 96 -5.42 16.97 -4.69
C ARG A 96 -4.93 17.79 -5.90
N LYS A 97 -5.63 17.75 -7.03
CA LYS A 97 -5.51 18.79 -8.05
C LYS A 97 -5.91 20.08 -7.34
N ASN A 98 -4.98 20.97 -7.05
CA ASN A 98 -5.33 22.34 -6.69
C ASN A 98 -6.12 22.92 -7.86
N LYS A 99 -7.42 23.19 -7.66
CA LYS A 99 -8.18 24.11 -8.51
C LYS A 99 -7.69 25.54 -8.21
N ARG A 100 -6.55 25.92 -8.78
CA ARG A 100 -6.19 27.34 -8.98
C ARG A 100 -5.73 27.45 -10.43
N GLY A 101 -6.70 27.41 -11.34
CA GLY A 101 -6.55 27.84 -12.71
C GLY A 101 -7.19 29.22 -12.81
N ASP A 102 -6.34 30.18 -13.13
CA ASP A 102 -6.56 31.46 -13.81
C ASP A 102 -7.99 32.00 -13.96
N SER A 103 -8.18 33.19 -13.39
CA SER A 103 -8.96 34.25 -14.05
C SER A 103 -8.25 35.57 -13.70
N VAL A 104 -7.26 35.93 -14.51
CA VAL A 104 -6.73 37.30 -14.55
C VAL A 104 -7.77 38.10 -15.32
N ASP A 105 -8.59 38.86 -14.62
CA ASP A 105 -9.55 39.78 -15.20
C ASP A 105 -8.80 41.07 -15.58
N PHE A 106 -8.50 41.22 -16.87
CA PHE A 106 -8.18 42.52 -17.47
C PHE A 106 -9.49 43.07 -18.01
N GLY A 107 -10.12 43.97 -17.26
CA GLY A 107 -11.37 44.64 -17.65
C GLY A 107 -11.38 46.08 -17.15
N GLU A 108 -11.11 46.98 -18.11
CA GLU A 108 -11.33 48.45 -18.21
C GLU A 108 -11.12 49.37 -17.00
#